data_AF-A0A2D4NFB7-F1
#
_entry.id   AF-A0A2D4NFB7-F1
#
_cell.length_a   1.000
_cell.length_b   1.000
_cell.length_c   1.000
_cell.angle_alpha   90.00
_cell.angle_beta   90.00
_cell.angle_gamma   90.00
#
_symmetry.space_group_name_H-M   'P 1'
#
loop_
_entity.id
_entity.type
_entity.pdbx_description
1 polymer ?
#
loop_
_entity_poly.entity_id
_entity_poly.type
_entity_poly.pdbx_seq_one_letter_code
_entity_poly.pdbx_strand_id
1 'polypeptide(L)'
;GSAPGGGAEKRKAIYTRDYKLLGFTNPVNPALDFLQTPPGMLALDNMLYLAHHHQDAYIRIVLENSSPEDKHACPFGRSAIELTKVLCEILQIGELPNEGQNDYHPMFFTHDQALEELFAICIQLLNRTWKEMRATAEDFHKVMQVVREQITRALPAKPPSLDQFKGKLRSLGYSEVLRLRQSERMSQDDFQCPPIVELREKIQPEILE
;
A
#
# COMPACT_ATOMS: atom_id res chain seq x y z
N GLY A 1 36.31 32.81 23.48
CA GLY A 1 34.85 32.64 23.49
C GLY A 1 34.50 31.47 22.61
N SER A 2 34.19 30.32 23.20
CA SER A 2 33.66 29.15 22.49
C SER A 2 32.18 29.40 22.19
N ALA A 3 31.83 29.46 20.90
CA ALA A 3 30.46 29.69 20.47
C ALA A 3 29.52 28.54 20.96
N PRO A 4 28.34 28.84 21.51
CA PRO A 4 27.41 27.80 22.00
C PRO A 4 26.67 27.04 20.88
N GLY A 5 26.90 27.38 19.60
CA GLY A 5 26.09 26.90 18.46
C GLY A 5 26.39 25.51 17.92
N GLY A 6 27.60 24.97 18.15
CA GLY A 6 28.06 23.76 17.45
C GLY A 6 27.33 22.46 17.82
N GLY A 7 26.68 22.40 18.99
CA GLY A 7 25.94 21.21 19.45
C GLY A 7 24.53 21.08 18.84
N ALA A 8 23.89 22.21 18.50
CA ALA A 8 22.56 22.21 17.88
C ALA A 8 22.66 21.85 16.39
N GLU A 9 23.65 22.39 15.69
CA GLU A 9 23.89 22.14 14.27
C GLU A 9 24.26 20.67 14.01
N LYS A 10 25.12 20.09 14.86
CA LYS A 10 25.45 18.65 14.79
C LYS A 10 24.24 17.76 14.99
N ARG A 11 23.36 18.05 15.95
CA ARG A 11 22.11 17.30 16.15
C ARG A 11 21.17 17.39 14.96
N LYS A 12 21.02 18.60 14.39
CA LYS A 12 20.20 18.82 13.20
C LYS A 12 20.70 17.98 12.01
N ALA A 13 22.01 17.93 11.79
CA ALA A 13 22.61 17.12 10.72
C ALA A 13 22.34 15.61 10.92
N ILE A 14 22.41 15.11 12.16
CA ILE A 14 22.08 13.71 12.48
C ILE A 14 20.62 13.42 12.15
N TYR A 15 19.68 14.23 12.63
CA TYR A 15 18.26 14.01 12.36
C TYR A 15 17.93 14.09 10.87
N THR A 16 18.51 15.03 10.12
CA THR A 16 18.31 15.10 8.67
C THR A 16 18.79 13.84 7.96
N ARG A 17 19.92 13.27 8.38
CA ARG A 17 20.39 11.99 7.84
C ARG A 17 19.42 10.88 8.19
N ASP A 18 18.97 10.79 9.44
CA ASP A 18 18.10 9.71 9.90
C ASP A 18 16.71 9.78 9.22
N TYR A 19 16.16 10.98 8.98
CA TYR A 19 14.93 11.15 8.20
C TYR A 19 15.11 10.77 6.73
N LYS A 20 16.29 11.01 6.16
CA LYS A 20 16.62 10.52 4.81
C LYS A 20 16.66 8.99 4.78
N LEU A 21 17.26 8.34 5.80
CA LEU A 21 17.31 6.88 5.92
C LEU A 21 15.94 6.26 6.17
N LEU A 22 15.06 6.96 6.90
CA LEU A 22 13.65 6.60 7.05
C LEU A 22 12.86 6.76 5.74
N GLY A 23 13.42 7.36 4.70
CA GLY A 23 12.78 7.48 3.39
C GLY A 23 11.72 8.56 3.31
N PHE A 24 11.83 9.64 4.10
CA PHE A 24 11.01 10.85 3.89
C PHE A 24 11.47 11.62 2.65
N THR A 25 10.52 12.28 1.99
CA THR A 25 10.77 13.12 0.81
C THR A 25 11.49 14.40 1.22
N ASN A 26 11.07 15.03 2.33
CA ASN A 26 11.75 16.17 2.91
C ASN A 26 12.55 15.77 4.17
N PRO A 27 13.82 15.35 4.04
CA PRO A 27 14.63 14.95 5.19
C PRO A 27 15.02 16.11 6.10
N VAL A 28 14.94 17.36 5.62
CA VAL A 28 15.24 18.54 6.45
C VAL A 28 14.09 18.83 7.41
N ASN A 29 12.86 18.65 6.94
CA ASN A 29 11.65 18.82 7.73
C ASN A 29 10.56 17.84 7.26
N PRO A 30 10.52 16.60 7.80
CA PRO A 30 9.58 15.57 7.37
C PRO A 30 8.12 15.90 7.71
N ALA A 31 7.87 16.86 8.61
CA ALA A 31 6.52 17.34 8.91
C ALA A 31 5.81 17.88 7.65
N LEU A 32 6.56 18.39 6.68
CA LEU A 32 6.01 18.90 5.42
C LEU A 32 5.39 17.80 4.55
N ASP A 33 5.85 16.55 4.67
CA ASP A 33 5.29 15.43 3.91
C ASP A 33 3.85 15.11 4.36
N PHE A 34 3.48 15.47 5.60
CA PHE A 34 2.13 15.26 6.15
C PHE A 34 1.15 16.42 5.89
N LEU A 35 1.58 17.49 5.22
CA LEU A 35 0.68 18.58 4.84
C LEU A 35 -0.28 18.19 3.70
N GLN A 36 0.04 17.14 2.95
CA GLN A 36 -0.81 16.65 1.88
C GLN A 36 -1.99 15.85 2.46
N THR A 37 -3.21 16.27 2.15
CA THR A 37 -4.45 15.58 2.52
C THR A 37 -5.23 15.16 1.27
N PRO A 38 -5.60 13.87 1.13
CA PRO A 38 -5.22 12.74 1.99
C PRO A 38 -3.72 12.38 1.88
N PRO A 39 -3.11 11.74 2.91
CA PRO A 39 -3.74 11.25 4.14
C PRO A 39 -3.58 12.18 5.37
N GLY A 40 -2.74 13.21 5.31
CA GLY A 40 -2.47 14.08 6.45
C GLY A 40 -1.87 13.35 7.66
N MET A 41 -2.33 13.74 8.85
CA MET A 41 -1.88 13.18 10.14
C MET A 41 -2.21 11.69 10.31
N LEU A 42 -3.21 11.16 9.59
CA LEU A 42 -3.57 9.74 9.66
C LEU A 42 -2.39 8.82 9.31
N ALA A 43 -1.52 9.24 8.38
CA ALA A 43 -0.32 8.48 8.08
C ALA A 43 0.67 8.45 9.25
N LEU A 44 0.79 9.56 10.00
CA LEU A 44 1.63 9.60 11.19
C LEU A 44 1.06 8.70 12.29
N ASP A 45 -0.25 8.75 12.52
CA ASP A 45 -0.93 7.91 13.50
C ASP A 45 -0.73 6.42 13.19
N ASN A 46 -0.86 6.03 11.92
CA ASN A 46 -0.56 4.67 11.44
C ASN A 46 0.91 4.27 11.66
N MET A 47 1.87 5.17 11.38
CA MET A 47 3.29 4.91 11.60
C MET A 47 3.61 4.73 13.09
N LEU A 48 3.02 5.57 13.95
CA LEU A 48 3.16 5.46 15.41
C LEU A 48 2.54 4.18 15.94
N TYR A 49 1.34 3.82 15.45
CA TYR A 49 0.69 2.57 15.79
C TYR A 49 1.59 1.37 15.47
N LEU A 50 2.13 1.31 14.25
CA LEU A 50 3.07 0.26 13.86
C LEU A 50 4.30 0.20 14.78
N ALA A 51 4.88 1.36 15.11
CA ALA A 51 6.07 1.43 15.96
C ALA A 51 5.82 0.99 17.41
N HIS A 52 4.62 1.23 17.94
CA HIS A 52 4.25 0.90 19.31
C HIS A 52 3.67 -0.51 19.48
N HIS A 53 2.84 -0.96 18.53
CA HIS A 53 2.11 -2.23 18.64
C HIS A 53 2.81 -3.38 17.90
N HIS A 54 3.58 -3.08 16.87
CA HIS A 54 4.30 -4.05 16.04
C HIS A 54 5.78 -3.69 15.91
N GLN A 55 6.41 -3.37 17.04
CA GLN A 55 7.77 -2.82 17.12
C GLN A 55 8.80 -3.64 16.34
N ASP A 56 8.77 -4.97 16.45
CA ASP A 56 9.69 -5.85 15.72
C ASP A 56 9.53 -5.72 14.19
N ALA A 57 8.29 -5.61 13.71
CA ALA A 57 8.01 -5.42 12.29
C ALA A 57 8.47 -4.03 11.82
N TYR A 58 8.21 -2.98 12.62
CA TYR A 58 8.68 -1.62 12.36
C TYR A 58 10.22 -1.57 12.25
N ILE A 59 10.92 -2.04 13.28
CA ILE A 59 12.39 -2.05 13.33
C ILE A 59 12.95 -2.83 12.15
N ARG A 60 12.40 -4.01 11.86
CA ARG A 60 12.83 -4.82 10.71
C ARG A 60 12.68 -4.06 9.40
N ILE A 61 11.52 -3.46 9.12
CA ILE A 61 11.30 -2.71 7.87
C ILE A 61 12.27 -1.54 7.76
N VAL A 62 12.48 -0.79 8.83
CA VAL A 62 13.38 0.38 8.82
C VAL A 62 14.84 -0.05 8.60
N LEU A 63 15.34 -1.01 9.38
CA LEU A 63 16.75 -1.43 9.31
C LEU A 63 17.09 -2.18 8.01
N GLU A 64 16.16 -2.97 7.46
CA GLU A 64 16.36 -3.64 6.17
C GLU A 64 16.51 -2.65 5.01
N ASN A 65 16.03 -1.41 5.16
CA ASN A 65 16.01 -0.39 4.12
C ASN A 65 16.86 0.86 4.45
N SER A 66 17.62 0.85 5.56
CA SER A 66 18.39 2.02 6.01
C SER A 66 19.81 2.11 5.44
N SER A 67 20.14 1.35 4.39
CA SER A 67 21.44 1.43 3.74
C SER A 67 21.48 2.60 2.75
N PRO A 68 22.35 3.62 2.93
CA PRO A 68 22.41 4.78 2.02
C PRO A 68 22.77 4.44 0.58
N GLU A 69 23.46 3.32 0.37
CA GLU A 69 24.01 2.88 -0.91
C GLU A 69 23.06 1.92 -1.65
N ASP A 70 22.03 1.43 -0.96
CA ASP A 70 21.09 0.48 -1.53
C ASP A 70 20.02 1.19 -2.36
N LYS A 71 20.19 1.19 -3.68
CA LYS A 71 19.20 1.70 -4.63
C LYS A 71 17.86 0.95 -4.61
N HIS A 72 17.83 -0.24 -3.99
CA HIS A 72 16.64 -1.06 -3.83
C HIS A 72 15.98 -0.89 -2.45
N ALA A 73 16.47 0.03 -1.61
CA ALA A 73 15.82 0.36 -0.35
C ALA A 73 14.41 0.95 -0.59
N CYS A 74 13.42 0.39 0.10
CA CYS A 74 12.07 0.91 0.11
C CYS A 74 11.98 2.14 1.04
N PRO A 75 11.54 3.31 0.55
CA PRO A 75 11.50 4.53 1.36
C PRO A 75 10.32 4.51 2.34
N PHE A 76 10.54 4.07 3.59
CA PHE A 76 9.48 3.82 4.56
C PHE A 76 8.50 5.00 4.76
N GLY A 77 9.01 6.22 4.98
CA GLY A 77 8.19 7.42 5.17
C GLY A 77 7.25 7.70 3.99
N ARG A 78 7.82 7.78 2.78
CA ARG A 78 7.05 7.98 1.55
C ARG A 78 6.05 6.84 1.31
N SER A 79 6.46 5.59 1.53
CA SER A 79 5.61 4.40 1.35
C SER A 79 4.45 4.37 2.34
N ALA A 80 4.66 4.73 3.61
CA ALA A 80 3.62 4.75 4.63
C ALA A 80 2.54 5.81 4.35
N ILE A 81 2.96 7.01 3.91
CA ILE A 81 2.04 8.08 3.53
C ILE A 81 1.21 7.66 2.31
N GLU A 82 1.86 7.20 1.24
CA GLU A 82 1.14 6.79 0.03
C GLU A 82 0.22 5.58 0.32
N LEU A 83 0.68 4.61 1.12
CA LEU A 83 -0.15 3.45 1.48
C LEU A 83 -1.39 3.87 2.26
N THR A 84 -1.25 4.80 3.21
CA THR A 84 -2.40 5.30 3.97
C THR A 84 -3.43 5.93 3.04
N LYS A 85 -2.97 6.74 2.08
CA LYS A 85 -3.85 7.32 1.05
C LYS A 85 -4.54 6.24 0.21
N VAL A 86 -3.80 5.23 -0.25
CA VAL A 86 -4.36 4.10 -1.01
C VAL A 86 -5.43 3.37 -0.20
N LEU A 87 -5.20 3.14 1.10
CA LEU A 87 -6.19 2.50 1.97
C LEU A 87 -7.45 3.37 2.14
N CYS A 88 -7.30 4.69 2.31
CA CYS A 88 -8.45 5.60 2.33
C CYS A 88 -9.28 5.50 1.05
N GLU A 89 -8.64 5.44 -0.12
CA GLU A 89 -9.33 5.33 -1.40
C GLU A 89 -10.02 3.97 -1.59
N ILE A 90 -9.35 2.86 -1.23
CA ILE A 90 -9.93 1.51 -1.32
C ILE A 90 -11.15 1.37 -0.41
N LEU A 91 -11.07 1.93 0.79
CA LEU A 91 -12.12 1.85 1.81
C LEU A 91 -13.14 2.98 1.70
N GLN A 92 -12.99 3.89 0.73
CA GLN A 92 -13.90 5.01 0.49
C GLN A 92 -14.08 5.88 1.75
N ILE A 93 -12.99 6.11 2.50
CA ILE A 93 -13.02 6.90 3.74
C ILE A 93 -13.42 8.34 3.41
N GLY A 94 -14.51 8.80 4.03
CA GLY A 94 -15.06 10.14 3.83
C GLY A 94 -16.21 10.20 2.82
N GLU A 95 -16.48 9.12 2.09
CA GLU A 95 -17.66 9.01 1.22
C GLU A 95 -18.93 8.78 2.04
N LEU A 96 -20.06 9.29 1.55
CA LEU A 96 -21.36 9.06 2.18
C LEU A 96 -21.89 7.67 1.81
N PRO A 97 -22.49 6.93 2.76
CA PRO A 97 -23.13 5.66 2.46
C PRO A 97 -24.29 5.87 1.48
N ASN A 98 -24.49 4.91 0.59
CA ASN A 98 -25.64 4.87 -0.32
C ASN A 98 -26.58 3.72 0.09
N GLU A 99 -27.88 3.91 -0.13
CA GLU A 99 -28.93 2.93 0.25
C GLU A 99 -28.86 1.62 -0.54
N GLY A 100 -28.06 1.56 -1.61
CA GLY A 100 -27.91 0.38 -2.47
C GLY A 100 -26.74 -0.55 -2.08
N GLN A 101 -25.80 -0.11 -1.23
CA GLN A 101 -24.65 -0.91 -0.83
C GLN A 101 -24.91 -1.65 0.48
N ASN A 102 -25.13 -2.96 0.34
CA ASN A 102 -25.21 -3.88 1.48
C ASN A 102 -23.88 -4.63 1.72
N ASP A 103 -22.77 -4.12 1.17
CA ASP A 103 -21.46 -4.75 1.29
C ASP A 103 -20.65 -4.16 2.45
N TYR A 104 -19.91 -5.02 3.14
CA TYR A 104 -19.02 -4.65 4.23
C TYR A 104 -17.90 -5.68 4.35
N HIS A 105 -16.80 -5.30 4.99
CA HIS A 105 -15.67 -6.20 5.22
C HIS A 105 -15.71 -6.73 6.67
N PRO A 106 -16.04 -8.02 6.90
CA PRO A 106 -16.23 -8.56 8.24
C PRO A 106 -14.99 -8.44 9.14
N MET A 107 -13.79 -8.48 8.56
CA MET A 107 -12.54 -8.36 9.30
C MET A 107 -12.42 -7.08 10.15
N PHE A 108 -13.07 -5.97 9.79
CA PHE A 108 -13.01 -4.74 10.59
C PHE A 108 -13.76 -4.84 11.92
N PHE A 109 -14.62 -5.84 12.09
CA PHE A 109 -15.32 -6.11 13.35
C PHE A 109 -14.53 -7.03 14.30
N THR A 110 -13.29 -7.40 13.93
CA THR A 110 -12.46 -8.31 14.74
C THR A 110 -11.43 -7.62 15.61
N HIS A 111 -11.30 -6.30 15.52
CA HIS A 111 -10.32 -5.52 16.26
C HIS A 111 -10.77 -4.06 16.41
N ASP A 112 -10.55 -3.44 17.57
CA ASP A 112 -10.96 -2.05 17.85
C ASP A 112 -10.21 -1.03 16.98
N GLN A 113 -8.95 -1.33 16.66
CA GLN A 113 -8.07 -0.52 15.80
C GLN A 113 -7.80 -1.24 14.47
N ALA A 114 -8.85 -1.75 13.84
CA ALA A 114 -8.72 -2.60 12.66
C ALA A 114 -8.13 -1.89 11.43
N LEU A 115 -8.26 -0.55 11.33
CA LEU A 115 -7.67 0.23 10.25
C LEU A 115 -6.14 0.28 10.38
N GLU A 116 -5.64 0.48 11.59
CA GLU A 116 -4.21 0.54 11.88
C GLU A 116 -3.55 -0.85 11.78
N GLU A 117 -4.27 -1.91 12.19
CA GLU A 117 -3.84 -3.30 11.94
C GLU A 117 -3.80 -3.61 10.44
N LEU A 118 -4.80 -3.17 9.67
CA LEU A 118 -4.78 -3.30 8.22
C LEU A 118 -3.57 -2.58 7.61
N PHE A 119 -3.26 -1.36 8.07
CA PHE A 119 -2.04 -0.66 7.67
C PHE A 119 -0.78 -1.47 8.00
N ALA A 120 -0.67 -2.03 9.19
CA ALA A 120 0.47 -2.84 9.61
C ALA A 120 0.66 -4.10 8.76
N ILE A 121 -0.43 -4.72 8.31
CA ILE A 121 -0.39 -5.85 7.36
C ILE A 121 0.05 -5.35 5.97
N CYS A 122 -0.53 -4.27 5.49
CA CYS A 122 -0.31 -3.76 4.14
C CYS A 122 1.09 -3.14 3.95
N ILE A 123 1.70 -2.54 4.97
CA ILE A 123 3.07 -2.01 4.87
C ILE A 123 4.11 -3.14 4.80
N GLN A 124 3.84 -4.26 5.48
CA GLN A 124 4.64 -5.48 5.34
C GLN A 124 4.48 -6.11 3.96
N LEU A 125 3.24 -6.14 3.44
CA LEU A 125 2.96 -6.54 2.05
C LEU A 125 3.75 -5.66 1.07
N LEU A 126 3.69 -4.34 1.22
CA LEU A 126 4.38 -3.38 0.37
C LEU A 126 5.89 -3.64 0.36
N ASN A 127 6.53 -3.77 1.53
CA ASN A 127 7.97 -4.04 1.62
C ASN A 127 8.33 -5.38 0.96
N ARG A 128 7.47 -6.40 1.07
CA ARG A 128 7.66 -7.69 0.38
C ARG A 128 7.54 -7.53 -1.14
N THR A 129 6.45 -6.93 -1.62
CA THR A 129 6.20 -6.72 -3.06
C THR A 129 7.30 -5.88 -3.70
N TRP A 130 7.79 -4.86 -3.00
CA TRP A 130 8.94 -4.06 -3.42
C TRP A 130 10.18 -4.93 -3.71
N LYS A 131 10.51 -5.84 -2.80
CA LYS A 131 11.63 -6.79 -2.93
C LYS A 131 11.40 -7.82 -4.04
N GLU A 132 10.19 -8.37 -4.14
CA GLU A 132 9.80 -9.31 -5.20
C GLU A 132 9.95 -8.68 -6.60
N MET A 133 9.65 -7.38 -6.72
CA MET A 133 9.81 -6.61 -7.95
C MET A 133 11.25 -6.14 -8.21
N ARG A 134 12.18 -6.34 -7.25
CA ARG A 134 13.53 -5.74 -7.25
C ARG A 134 13.49 -4.24 -7.57
N ALA A 135 12.49 -3.56 -7.00
CA ALA A 135 12.14 -2.20 -7.33
C ALA A 135 13.23 -1.21 -6.94
N THR A 136 13.22 -0.05 -7.60
CA THR A 136 14.00 1.13 -7.22
C THR A 136 13.04 2.30 -6.97
N ALA A 137 13.58 3.44 -6.54
CA ALA A 137 12.78 4.66 -6.34
C ALA A 137 11.97 5.08 -7.58
N GLU A 138 12.41 4.75 -8.79
CA GLU A 138 11.72 5.04 -10.05
C GLU A 138 10.45 4.18 -10.25
N ASP A 139 10.44 2.98 -9.67
CA ASP A 139 9.32 2.04 -9.79
C ASP A 139 8.24 2.25 -8.72
N PHE A 140 8.41 3.24 -7.84
CA PHE A 140 7.54 3.47 -6.68
C PHE A 140 6.05 3.40 -7.01
N HIS A 141 5.60 4.15 -8.03
CA HIS A 141 4.19 4.17 -8.42
C HIS A 141 3.70 2.81 -8.96
N LYS A 142 4.56 2.06 -9.68
CA LYS A 142 4.22 0.72 -10.18
C LYS A 142 4.07 -0.26 -9.02
N VAL A 143 4.97 -0.20 -8.03
CA VAL A 143 4.86 -1.03 -6.82
C VAL A 143 3.55 -0.71 -6.08
N MET A 144 3.22 0.57 -5.90
CA MET A 144 1.96 0.97 -5.26
C MET A 144 0.73 0.48 -6.02
N GLN A 145 0.76 0.47 -7.35
CA GLN A 145 -0.31 -0.11 -8.17
C GLN A 145 -0.46 -1.62 -7.95
N VAL A 146 0.66 -2.37 -7.89
CA VAL A 146 0.63 -3.80 -7.59
C VAL A 146 0.08 -4.05 -6.18
N VAL A 147 0.52 -3.27 -5.18
CA VAL A 147 0.03 -3.38 -3.80
C VAL A 147 -1.46 -3.08 -3.70
N ARG A 148 -1.94 -2.03 -4.38
CA ARG A 148 -3.38 -1.74 -4.50
C ARG A 148 -4.12 -2.94 -5.06
N GLU A 149 -3.64 -3.50 -6.17
CA GLU A 149 -4.26 -4.67 -6.81
C GLU A 149 -4.28 -5.91 -5.90
N GLN A 150 -3.20 -6.16 -5.15
CA GLN A 150 -3.15 -7.25 -4.17
C GLN A 150 -4.23 -7.08 -3.10
N ILE A 151 -4.41 -5.86 -2.58
CA ILE A 151 -5.44 -5.55 -1.58
C ILE A 151 -6.84 -5.69 -2.18
N THR A 152 -7.11 -5.06 -3.33
CA THR A 152 -8.44 -5.08 -3.96
C THR A 152 -8.84 -6.45 -4.48
N ARG A 153 -7.89 -7.33 -4.84
CA ARG A 153 -8.18 -8.74 -5.16
C ARG A 153 -8.44 -9.61 -3.92
N ALA A 154 -7.94 -9.21 -2.75
CA ALA A 154 -8.12 -9.97 -1.52
C ALA A 154 -9.46 -9.66 -0.82
N LEU A 155 -9.92 -8.41 -0.85
CA LEU A 155 -11.13 -7.95 -0.16
C LEU A 155 -12.44 -8.67 -0.59
N PRO A 156 -12.69 -8.98 -1.88
CA PRO A 156 -13.92 -9.66 -2.31
C PRO A 156 -14.08 -11.07 -1.75
N ALA A 157 -13.00 -11.70 -1.28
CA ALA A 157 -13.08 -12.98 -0.58
C ALA A 157 -13.72 -12.87 0.81
N LYS A 158 -14.06 -11.66 1.26
CA LYS A 158 -14.66 -11.34 2.56
C LYS A 158 -13.99 -12.09 3.71
N PRO A 159 -12.67 -11.92 3.90
CA PRO A 159 -11.97 -12.59 4.98
C PRO A 159 -12.63 -12.23 6.33
N PRO A 160 -12.95 -13.22 7.16
CA PRO A 160 -13.65 -13.00 8.43
C PRO A 160 -12.74 -12.39 9.50
N SER A 161 -11.41 -12.37 9.31
CA SER A 161 -10.45 -11.75 10.22
C SER A 161 -9.23 -11.20 9.49
N LEU A 162 -8.51 -10.29 10.15
CA LEU A 162 -7.28 -9.69 9.65
C LEU A 162 -6.18 -10.75 9.38
N ASP A 163 -6.12 -11.83 10.18
CA ASP A 163 -5.21 -12.96 9.93
C ASP A 163 -5.53 -13.72 8.64
N GLN A 164 -6.81 -13.92 8.35
CA GLN A 164 -7.22 -14.56 7.09
C GLN A 164 -6.95 -13.64 5.89
N PHE A 165 -7.17 -12.33 6.04
CA PHE A 165 -6.78 -11.35 5.04
C PHE A 165 -5.26 -11.38 4.77
N LYS A 166 -4.43 -11.36 5.83
CA LYS A 166 -2.98 -11.53 5.74
C LYS A 166 -2.60 -12.85 5.05
N GLY A 167 -3.31 -13.94 5.36
CA GLY A 167 -3.15 -15.23 4.70
C GLY A 167 -3.44 -15.18 3.19
N LYS A 168 -4.53 -14.51 2.79
CA LYS A 168 -4.88 -14.31 1.39
C LYS A 168 -3.82 -13.48 0.66
N LEU A 169 -3.35 -12.39 1.26
CA LEU A 169 -2.27 -11.58 0.71
C LEU A 169 -0.97 -12.38 0.56
N ARG A 170 -0.68 -13.35 1.44
CA ARG A 170 0.49 -14.21 1.28
C ARG A 170 0.46 -14.99 -0.04
N SER A 171 -0.71 -15.47 -0.46
CA SER A 171 -0.91 -16.17 -1.74
C SER A 171 -0.86 -15.26 -2.96
N LEU A 172 -1.14 -13.97 -2.79
CA LEU A 172 -1.12 -12.95 -3.85
C LEU A 172 0.25 -12.27 -3.95
N GLY A 173 1.32 -13.04 -4.12
CA GLY A 173 2.66 -12.49 -4.42
C GLY A 173 2.71 -11.82 -5.80
N TYR A 174 3.79 -11.09 -6.10
CA TYR A 174 3.94 -10.40 -7.38
C TYR A 174 3.82 -11.33 -8.59
N SER A 175 4.42 -12.52 -8.54
CA SER A 175 4.32 -13.52 -9.62
C SER A 175 2.88 -13.99 -9.85
N GLU A 176 2.10 -14.15 -8.79
CA GLU A 176 0.69 -14.54 -8.89
C GLU A 176 -0.15 -13.42 -9.49
N VAL A 177 0.10 -12.17 -9.11
CA VAL A 177 -0.55 -11.00 -9.74
C VAL A 177 -0.25 -10.96 -11.24
N LEU A 178 1.00 -11.20 -11.65
CA LEU A 178 1.35 -11.28 -13.08
C LEU A 178 0.62 -12.42 -13.80
N ARG A 179 0.53 -13.60 -13.17
CA ARG A 179 -0.20 -14.75 -13.71
C ARG A 179 -1.68 -14.44 -13.92
N LEU A 180 -2.32 -13.79 -12.94
CA LEU A 180 -3.73 -13.39 -13.02
C LEU A 180 -3.95 -12.37 -14.14
N ARG A 181 -3.12 -11.32 -14.23
CA ARG A 181 -3.18 -10.35 -15.33
C ARG A 181 -3.02 -11.01 -16.71
N GLN A 182 -2.11 -11.98 -16.83
CA GLN A 182 -1.93 -12.72 -18.08
C GLN A 182 -3.16 -13.57 -18.42
N SER A 183 -3.72 -14.28 -17.44
CA SER A 183 -4.95 -15.07 -17.62
C SER A 183 -6.13 -14.20 -18.06
N GLU A 184 -6.31 -13.03 -17.44
CA GLU A 184 -7.38 -12.09 -17.77
C GLU A 184 -7.26 -11.55 -19.20
N ARG A 185 -6.03 -11.24 -19.65
CA ARG A 185 -5.77 -10.83 -21.02
C ARG A 185 -6.07 -11.94 -22.02
N MET A 186 -5.64 -13.18 -21.73
CA MET A 186 -5.92 -14.33 -22.59
C MET A 186 -7.43 -14.60 -22.70
N SER A 187 -8.16 -14.57 -21.58
CA SER A 187 -9.62 -14.72 -21.62
C SER A 187 -10.30 -13.59 -22.38
N GLN A 188 -9.84 -12.35 -22.24
CA GLN A 188 -10.38 -11.23 -23.01
C GLN A 188 -10.15 -11.39 -24.51
N ASP A 189 -8.95 -11.82 -24.92
CA ASP A 189 -8.61 -12.11 -26.31
C ASP A 189 -9.48 -13.24 -26.89
N ASP A 190 -9.78 -14.28 -26.10
CA ASP A 190 -10.72 -15.34 -26.50
C ASP A 190 -12.11 -14.77 -26.83
N PHE A 191 -12.65 -13.86 -26.00
CA PHE A 191 -13.93 -13.20 -26.28
C PHE A 191 -13.91 -12.24 -27.48
N GLN A 192 -12.74 -11.88 -28.00
CA GLN A 192 -12.58 -11.06 -29.21
C GLN A 192 -12.41 -11.91 -30.47
N CYS A 193 -12.46 -13.25 -30.38
CA CYS A 193 -12.32 -14.12 -31.54
C CYS A 193 -13.53 -14.00 -32.49
N PRO A 194 -13.33 -14.02 -33.83
CA PRO A 194 -14.39 -13.74 -34.81
C PRO A 194 -15.68 -14.57 -34.62
N PRO A 195 -15.62 -15.89 -34.36
CA PRO A 195 -16.85 -16.67 -34.16
C PRO A 195 -17.66 -16.26 -32.94
N ILE A 196 -16.99 -15.82 -31.85
CA ILE A 196 -17.64 -15.40 -30.60
C ILE A 196 -18.24 -13.99 -30.78
N VAL A 197 -17.54 -13.10 -31.48
CA VAL A 197 -18.03 -11.77 -31.83
C VAL A 197 -19.23 -11.86 -32.76
N GLU A 198 -19.15 -12.66 -33.82
CA GLU A 198 -20.26 -12.90 -34.76
C GLU A 198 -21.49 -13.50 -34.07
N LEU A 199 -21.27 -14.44 -33.13
CA LEU A 199 -22.35 -15.01 -32.35
C LEU A 199 -22.97 -13.97 -31.41
N ARG A 200 -22.16 -13.14 -30.75
CA ARG A 200 -22.66 -12.06 -29.89
C ARG A 200 -23.51 -11.06 -30.68
N GLU A 201 -23.05 -10.63 -31.86
CA GLU A 201 -23.78 -9.69 -32.72
C GLU A 201 -25.14 -10.25 -33.18
N LYS A 202 -25.23 -11.57 -33.40
CA LYS A 202 -26.49 -12.23 -33.79
C LYS A 202 -27.49 -12.36 -32.64
N ILE A 203 -27.03 -12.58 -31.41
CA ILE A 203 -27.91 -12.80 -30.24
C ILE A 203 -28.24 -11.49 -29.51
N GLN A 204 -27.43 -10.44 -29.67
CA GLN A 204 -27.64 -9.13 -29.03
C GLN A 204 -29.02 -8.48 -29.28
N PRO A 205 -29.67 -8.61 -30.46
CA PRO A 205 -31.02 -8.12 -30.68
C PRO A 205 -32.08 -8.85 -29.85
N GLU A 206 -31.90 -10.15 -29.60
CA GLU A 206 -32.88 -11.02 -28.90
C GLU A 206 -32.78 -10.90 -27.37
N ILE A 207 -31.67 -10.38 -26.84
CA ILE A 207 -31.45 -10.17 -25.39
C ILE A 207 -31.99 -8.81 -24.92
N LEU A 208 -32.22 -7.87 -25.86
CA LEU A 208 -32.71 -6.52 -25.58
C LEU A 208 -34.24 -6.39 -25.68
N GLU A 209 -34.96 -7.49 -26.01
CA GLU A 209 -36.42 -7.64 -25.84
C GLU A 209 -36.76 -8.25 -24.47
#